data_AF-A0AAN8WFW5-F1
#
_entry.id   AF-A0AAN8WFW5-F1
#
_cell.length_a   1.000
_cell.length_b   1.000
_cell.length_c   1.000
_cell.angle_alpha   90.00
_cell.angle_beta   90.00
_cell.angle_gamma   90.00
#
_symmetry.space_group_name_H-M   'P 1'
#
loop_
_entity.id
_entity.type
_entity.pdbx_description
1 polymer ?
#
loop_
_entity_poly.entity_id
_entity_poly.type
_entity_poly.pdbx_seq_one_letter_code
_entity_poly.pdbx_strand_id
1 'polypeptide(L)'
;MDALPNVPPWIQTFFTRLPTRAIYHLATLAPHYFVYYCLFFLQTFWANFDICIFQALAKQMIDSRKQYYFAKGHMAPDADFVTEAEQDATYYYINAVPQWQAFNNGNWKYLEFATRDLAEKRSTDMTIYSGSWGVLELDDINENPVDIYLGLSAKERVVPAPALNWKVIYEESSESAVAVVGINNPHISTPPEPLCKNICPDLPWIDFKTEDLGHGYTYCCDVNDLRKFIPIIPDLGKVHLLGHSSVELPSCRLYGI
;
A
#
# COMPACT_ATOMS: atom_id res chain seq x y z
N MET A 1 -7.76 7.34 -26.48
CA MET A 1 -8.82 7.58 -25.48
C MET A 1 -9.92 6.61 -25.83
N ASP A 2 -9.85 5.40 -25.30
CA ASP A 2 -10.88 4.39 -25.49
C ASP A 2 -11.17 3.79 -24.12
N ALA A 3 -12.45 3.83 -23.74
CA ALA A 3 -12.93 3.38 -22.44
C ALA A 3 -12.81 1.86 -22.32
N LEU A 4 -12.21 1.38 -21.24
CA LEU A 4 -12.21 -0.04 -20.88
C LEU A 4 -13.67 -0.48 -20.59
N PRO A 5 -14.22 -1.48 -21.29
CA PRO A 5 -15.59 -1.91 -21.06
C PRO A 5 -15.69 -2.70 -19.75
N ASN A 6 -16.69 -2.33 -18.92
CA ASN A 6 -17.15 -2.96 -17.66
C ASN A 6 -16.66 -2.39 -16.31
N VAL A 7 -16.16 -1.16 -16.26
CA VAL A 7 -15.91 -0.46 -14.98
C VAL A 7 -17.07 0.49 -14.67
N PRO A 8 -17.75 0.40 -13.49
CA PRO A 8 -18.80 1.33 -13.10
C PRO A 8 -18.32 2.79 -13.09
N PRO A 9 -19.13 3.77 -13.55
CA PRO A 9 -18.74 5.18 -13.68
C PRO A 9 -18.30 5.90 -12.38
N TRP A 10 -18.42 5.25 -11.23
CA TRP A 10 -18.08 5.80 -9.91
C TRP A 10 -16.71 5.36 -9.37
N ILE A 11 -15.99 4.49 -10.08
CA ILE A 11 -14.55 4.27 -9.84
C ILE A 11 -13.82 5.48 -10.43
N GLN A 12 -13.80 6.58 -9.68
CA GLN A 12 -13.07 7.79 -10.06
C GLN A 12 -11.58 7.56 -9.83
N THR A 13 -10.91 7.17 -10.91
CA THR A 13 -9.45 7.24 -11.01
C THR A 13 -9.03 8.72 -10.97
N PHE A 14 -8.40 9.17 -9.90
CA PHE A 14 -7.63 10.42 -9.92
C PHE A 14 -6.38 10.17 -10.74
N PHE A 15 -6.39 10.57 -12.01
CA PHE A 15 -5.21 10.56 -12.87
C PHE A 15 -4.46 11.87 -12.70
N THR A 16 -3.32 11.87 -12.02
CA THR A 16 -2.30 12.90 -12.19
C THR A 16 -1.21 12.35 -13.12
N ARG A 17 -1.15 12.88 -14.34
CA ARG A 17 -0.07 12.61 -15.31
C ARG A 17 0.75 13.88 -15.43
N LEU A 18 1.78 14.02 -14.60
CA LEU A 18 2.70 15.16 -14.52
C LEU A 18 4.11 14.61 -14.21
N PRO A 19 5.20 15.40 -14.24
CA PRO A 19 6.55 14.98 -14.69
C PRO A 19 7.33 14.12 -13.67
N THR A 20 6.63 13.37 -12.84
CA THR A 20 7.17 12.33 -11.97
C THR A 20 7.38 11.06 -12.78
N ARG A 21 8.45 10.32 -12.48
CA ARG A 21 8.66 8.97 -13.01
C ARG A 21 7.70 7.95 -12.38
N ALA A 22 6.58 8.38 -11.81
CA ALA A 22 5.56 7.50 -11.26
C ALA A 22 4.14 8.06 -11.39
N ILE A 23 3.19 7.19 -11.76
CA ILE A 23 1.75 7.48 -11.86
C ILE A 23 1.03 6.70 -10.76
N TYR A 24 0.26 7.39 -9.93
CA TYR A 24 -0.42 6.80 -8.77
C TYR A 24 -1.90 6.49 -9.01
N HIS A 25 -2.33 5.31 -8.57
CA HIS A 25 -3.73 4.91 -8.52
C HIS A 25 -4.11 4.42 -7.11
N LEU A 26 -5.14 5.04 -6.54
CA LEU A 26 -5.59 4.77 -5.17
C LEU A 26 -6.83 3.88 -5.16
N ALA A 27 -6.77 2.77 -4.43
CA ALA A 27 -7.90 1.90 -4.16
C ALA A 27 -8.19 1.86 -2.65
N THR A 28 -9.26 2.53 -2.20
CA THR A 28 -9.74 2.48 -0.81
C THR A 28 -11.12 1.83 -0.75
N LEU A 29 -11.33 0.96 0.25
CA LEU A 29 -12.65 0.41 0.57
C LEU A 29 -13.42 1.46 1.38
N ALA A 30 -14.14 2.36 0.70
CA ALA A 30 -15.16 3.19 1.36
C ALA A 30 -16.54 2.56 1.12
N PRO A 31 -17.25 2.08 2.16
CA PRO A 31 -18.65 1.69 2.02
C PRO A 31 -19.51 2.92 1.67
N HIS A 32 -20.54 2.68 0.85
CA HIS A 32 -21.46 3.65 0.27
C HIS A 32 -22.19 4.56 1.27
N TYR A 33 -21.56 5.59 1.84
CA TYR A 33 -22.27 6.74 2.47
C TYR A 33 -21.51 8.08 2.44
N PHE A 34 -20.32 8.16 1.81
CA PHE A 34 -19.40 9.29 2.00
C PHE A 34 -19.31 10.30 0.84
N VAL A 35 -20.34 10.41 -0.01
CA VAL A 35 -20.30 11.29 -1.21
C VAL A 35 -21.12 12.58 -1.04
N TYR A 36 -21.77 12.83 0.10
CA TYR A 36 -22.61 14.04 0.28
C TYR A 36 -22.08 15.14 1.21
N TYR A 37 -20.88 15.01 1.76
CA TYR A 37 -20.25 16.09 2.54
C TYR A 37 -18.83 16.34 2.07
N CYS A 38 -18.70 16.82 0.83
CA CYS A 38 -17.49 17.49 0.38
C CYS A 38 -17.66 19.01 0.60
N LEU A 39 -16.56 19.68 0.93
CA LEU A 39 -16.40 21.15 1.02
C LEU A 39 -17.05 21.82 2.24
N PHE A 40 -16.43 21.67 3.41
CA PHE A 40 -16.18 22.74 4.39
C PHE A 40 -15.57 22.06 5.62
N PHE A 41 -14.29 22.29 5.87
CA PHE A 41 -13.56 22.26 7.16
C PHE A 41 -12.09 21.94 6.89
N LEU A 42 -11.39 22.97 6.42
CA LEU A 42 -9.95 23.07 6.49
C LEU A 42 -9.51 23.41 7.92
N GLN A 43 -8.37 22.85 8.30
CA GLN A 43 -7.49 23.21 9.41
C GLN A 43 -7.96 22.93 10.85
N THR A 44 -6.97 22.39 11.60
CA THR A 44 -6.98 22.02 13.02
C THR A 44 -7.93 20.89 13.38
N PHE A 45 -7.45 19.66 13.62
CA PHE A 45 -8.02 18.76 14.64
C PHE A 45 -7.27 17.42 14.75
N TRP A 46 -5.99 17.40 15.09
CA TRP A 46 -5.36 16.13 15.49
C TRP A 46 -4.47 16.30 16.72
N ALA A 47 -5.15 16.44 17.85
CA ALA A 47 -4.62 16.11 19.18
C ALA A 47 -5.52 15.13 19.96
N ASN A 48 -6.70 14.76 19.43
CA ASN A 48 -7.74 14.05 20.19
C ASN A 48 -8.50 13.01 19.34
N PHE A 49 -7.81 12.09 18.67
CA PHE A 49 -8.49 10.89 18.16
C PHE A 49 -8.21 9.75 19.11
N ASP A 50 -9.28 9.24 19.73
CA ASP A 50 -9.23 8.06 20.57
C ASP A 50 -9.25 6.81 19.67
N ILE A 51 -8.28 5.93 19.85
CA ILE A 51 -8.30 4.62 19.22
C ILE A 51 -9.51 3.87 19.81
N CYS A 52 -10.44 3.41 18.97
CA CYS A 52 -11.64 2.71 19.40
C CYS A 52 -11.30 1.26 19.72
N ILE A 53 -10.59 1.10 20.81
CA ILE A 53 -10.23 -0.15 21.47
C ILE A 53 -10.74 -0.01 22.92
N PHE A 54 -11.19 -1.10 23.56
CA PHE A 54 -11.48 -1.06 25.00
C PHE A 54 -10.31 -0.37 25.74
N GLN A 55 -10.57 0.67 26.54
CA GLN A 55 -9.52 1.55 27.11
C GLN A 55 -8.36 0.79 27.79
N ALA A 56 -8.62 -0.39 28.35
CA ALA A 56 -7.61 -1.27 28.94
C ALA A 56 -6.66 -1.90 27.90
N LEU A 57 -7.16 -2.30 26.73
CA LEU A 57 -6.36 -2.85 25.63
C LEU A 57 -5.51 -1.76 24.96
N ALA A 58 -6.07 -0.56 24.76
CA ALA A 58 -5.33 0.57 24.18
C ALA A 58 -4.04 0.89 24.97
N LYS A 59 -4.09 0.82 26.30
CA LYS A 59 -2.92 1.06 27.17
C LYS A 59 -1.83 -0.01 27.07
N GLN A 60 -2.17 -1.24 26.70
CA GLN A 60 -1.19 -2.32 26.51
C GLN A 60 -0.57 -2.31 25.12
N MET A 61 -1.34 -1.90 24.10
CA MET A 61 -0.89 -1.95 22.71
C MET A 61 -0.17 -0.69 22.27
N ILE A 62 -0.52 0.47 22.83
CA ILE A 62 0.09 1.75 22.47
C ILE A 62 1.38 1.98 23.28
N ASP A 63 2.51 2.05 22.59
CA ASP A 63 3.81 2.41 23.16
C ASP A 63 4.57 3.32 22.19
N SER A 64 4.60 4.61 22.51
CA SER A 64 5.26 5.62 21.67
C SER A 64 6.76 5.38 21.49
N ARG A 65 7.43 4.74 22.46
CA ARG A 65 8.87 4.43 22.38
C ARG A 65 9.17 3.31 21.39
N LYS A 66 8.20 2.43 21.16
CA LYS A 66 8.26 1.34 20.17
C LYS A 66 7.63 1.70 18.83
N GLN A 67 7.19 2.96 18.67
CA GLN A 67 6.40 3.40 17.51
C GLN A 67 5.08 2.62 17.34
N TYR A 68 4.53 2.12 18.45
CA TYR A 68 3.23 1.46 18.46
C TYR A 68 2.16 2.52 18.70
N TYR A 69 1.82 3.24 17.63
CA TYR A 69 0.66 4.11 17.54
C TYR A 69 0.26 4.22 16.06
N PHE A 70 -0.99 4.57 15.79
CA PHE A 70 -1.41 4.84 14.41
C PHE A 70 -0.91 6.21 13.93
N ALA A 71 -0.29 6.20 12.76
CA ALA A 71 0.07 7.38 12.00
C ALA A 71 -0.74 7.45 10.70
N LYS A 72 -0.70 8.63 10.08
CA LYS A 72 -1.22 8.83 8.73
C LYS A 72 -0.26 8.14 7.76
N GLY A 73 -0.61 6.94 7.31
CA GLY A 73 0.14 6.19 6.30
C GLY A 73 -0.29 6.63 4.91
N HIS A 74 0.63 7.23 4.15
CA HIS A 74 0.33 7.72 2.80
C HIS A 74 0.24 6.56 1.80
N MET A 75 -0.74 6.62 0.91
CA MET A 75 -0.92 5.64 -0.15
C MET A 75 -0.08 5.99 -1.39
N ALA A 76 -0.04 7.29 -1.73
CA ALA A 76 0.95 7.92 -2.60
C ALA A 76 1.86 8.81 -1.73
N PRO A 77 3.14 8.46 -1.52
CA PRO A 77 3.99 9.15 -0.56
C PRO A 77 4.55 10.46 -1.12
N ASP A 78 4.68 11.46 -0.24
CA ASP A 78 5.25 12.79 -0.51
C ASP A 78 6.53 12.76 -1.37
N ALA A 79 7.47 11.87 -1.01
CA ALA A 79 8.80 11.78 -1.62
C ALA A 79 8.80 11.33 -3.10
N ASP A 80 7.66 10.88 -3.64
CA ASP A 80 7.55 10.50 -5.05
C ASP A 80 7.13 11.67 -5.95
N PHE A 81 6.83 12.83 -5.37
CA PHE A 81 6.40 14.02 -6.08
C PHE A 81 7.47 15.10 -6.09
N VAL A 82 7.53 15.85 -7.19
CA VAL A 82 8.59 16.86 -7.42
C VAL A 82 8.13 18.26 -7.02
N THR A 83 6.85 18.58 -7.22
CA THR A 83 6.33 19.92 -6.91
C THR A 83 5.74 19.98 -5.50
N GLU A 84 5.88 21.14 -4.85
CA GLU A 84 5.31 21.40 -3.52
C GLU A 84 3.78 21.19 -3.50
N ALA A 85 3.09 21.57 -4.56
CA ALA A 85 1.64 21.38 -4.66
C ALA A 85 1.23 19.90 -4.70
N GLU A 86 2.02 19.03 -5.34
CA GLU A 86 1.79 17.59 -5.37
C GLU A 86 2.12 16.95 -4.03
N GLN A 87 3.25 17.36 -3.43
CA GLN A 87 3.68 16.97 -2.08
C GLN A 87 2.60 17.29 -1.04
N ASP A 88 2.11 18.53 -1.01
CA ASP A 88 1.01 18.96 -0.13
C ASP A 88 -0.27 18.14 -0.36
N ALA A 89 -0.56 17.77 -1.61
CA ALA A 89 -1.72 16.95 -1.93
C ALA A 89 -1.65 15.55 -1.32
N THR A 90 -0.45 15.02 -1.06
CA THR A 90 -0.31 13.69 -0.42
C THR A 90 -0.82 13.66 1.02
N TYR A 91 -0.92 14.82 1.69
CA TYR A 91 -1.34 14.91 3.08
C TYR A 91 -2.87 14.94 3.28
N TYR A 92 -3.67 14.99 2.21
CA TYR A 92 -5.13 14.86 2.31
C TYR A 92 -5.55 13.46 2.77
N TYR A 93 -6.61 13.38 3.59
CA TYR A 93 -7.08 12.11 4.16
C TYR A 93 -7.54 11.06 3.14
N ILE A 94 -7.93 11.49 1.93
CA ILE A 94 -8.26 10.56 0.84
C ILE A 94 -7.05 9.70 0.41
N ASN A 95 -5.83 10.21 0.63
CA ASN A 95 -4.58 9.54 0.33
C ASN A 95 -3.96 8.84 1.55
N ALA A 96 -4.73 8.62 2.62
CA ALA A 96 -4.18 8.04 3.83
C ALA A 96 -5.05 6.95 4.45
N VAL A 97 -4.38 5.97 5.04
CA VAL A 97 -5.01 4.95 5.88
C VAL A 97 -4.28 4.86 7.23
N PRO A 98 -4.94 4.38 8.29
CA PRO A 98 -4.29 4.19 9.59
C PRO A 98 -3.21 3.11 9.50
N GLN A 99 -1.95 3.50 9.64
CA GLN A 99 -0.84 2.54 9.66
C GLN A 99 -0.15 2.61 11.03
N TRP A 100 0.24 1.47 11.58
CA TRP A 100 1.13 1.47 12.74
C TRP A 100 2.42 2.18 12.37
N GLN A 101 2.90 3.09 13.22
CA GLN A 101 4.09 3.87 12.88
C GLN A 101 5.34 2.98 12.71
N ALA A 102 5.45 1.89 13.48
CA ALA A 102 6.50 0.89 13.29
C ALA A 102 6.47 0.24 11.88
N PHE A 103 5.27 0.03 11.31
CA PHE A 103 5.09 -0.43 9.93
C PHE A 103 5.40 0.69 8.91
N ASN A 104 4.75 1.85 9.08
CA ASN A 104 4.84 3.01 8.19
C ASN A 104 6.28 3.52 8.04
N ASN A 105 7.01 3.65 9.15
CA ASN A 105 8.42 4.07 9.17
C ASN A 105 9.40 2.89 9.18
N GLY A 106 8.89 1.67 8.94
CA GLY A 106 9.65 0.43 8.84
C GLY A 106 9.73 -0.05 7.39
N ASN A 107 9.36 -1.30 7.15
CA ASN A 107 9.46 -1.95 5.85
C ASN A 107 8.65 -1.25 4.75
N TRP A 108 7.54 -0.60 5.08
CA TRP A 108 6.76 0.15 4.08
C TRP A 108 7.53 1.33 3.50
N LYS A 109 8.25 2.07 4.34
CA LYS A 109 9.15 3.14 3.91
C LYS A 109 10.33 2.61 3.10
N TYR A 110 10.89 1.45 3.48
CA TYR A 110 11.98 0.84 2.73
C TYR A 110 11.53 0.34 1.35
N LEU A 111 10.32 -0.20 1.23
CA LEU A 111 9.72 -0.51 -0.07
C LEU A 111 9.62 0.74 -0.96
N GLU A 112 9.22 1.87 -0.39
CA GLU A 112 9.14 3.13 -1.12
C GLU A 112 10.52 3.60 -1.60
N PHE A 113 11.57 3.50 -0.77
CA PHE A 113 12.93 3.80 -1.20
C PHE A 113 13.39 2.85 -2.31
N ALA A 114 13.24 1.54 -2.12
CA ALA A 114 13.64 0.54 -3.09
C ALA A 114 12.94 0.71 -4.44
N THR A 115 11.67 1.11 -4.43
CA THR A 115 10.90 1.40 -5.66
C THR A 115 11.45 2.63 -6.38
N ARG A 116 11.76 3.72 -5.67
CA ARG A 116 12.41 4.91 -6.25
C ARG A 116 13.79 4.59 -6.82
N ASP A 117 14.61 3.86 -6.07
CA ASP A 117 15.95 3.46 -6.50
C ASP A 117 15.89 2.58 -7.75
N LEU A 118 14.89 1.70 -7.85
CA LEU A 118 14.66 0.89 -9.05
C LEU A 118 14.31 1.77 -10.26
N ALA A 119 13.40 2.73 -10.10
CA ALA A 119 13.00 3.65 -11.17
C ALA A 119 14.17 4.53 -11.64
N GLU A 120 15.01 5.00 -10.71
CA GLU A 120 16.23 5.74 -11.02
C GLU A 120 17.23 4.86 -11.78
N LYS A 121 17.56 3.67 -11.24
CA LYS A 121 18.51 2.73 -11.82
C LYS A 121 18.13 2.29 -13.23
N ARG A 122 16.84 2.11 -13.49
CA ARG A 122 16.31 1.74 -14.82
C ARG A 122 16.07 2.94 -15.73
N SER A 123 16.15 4.16 -15.20
CA SER A 123 15.87 5.40 -15.93
C SER A 123 14.53 5.37 -16.66
N THR A 124 13.49 4.89 -15.97
CA THR A 124 12.15 4.68 -16.53
C THR A 124 11.07 5.12 -15.55
N ASP A 125 9.85 5.23 -16.07
CA ASP A 125 8.67 5.59 -15.29
C ASP A 125 7.94 4.32 -14.82
N MET A 126 7.44 4.32 -13.59
CA MET A 126 6.70 3.21 -12.99
C MET A 126 5.30 3.63 -12.56
N THR A 127 4.29 2.96 -13.06
CA THR A 127 2.92 3.15 -12.59
C THR A 127 2.72 2.36 -11.30
N ILE A 128 2.35 3.05 -10.22
CA ILE A 128 2.16 2.48 -8.88
C ILE A 128 0.66 2.47 -8.54
N TYR A 129 0.12 1.28 -8.30
CA TYR A 129 -1.21 1.13 -7.72
C TYR A 129 -1.05 0.82 -6.24
N SER A 130 -1.75 1.54 -5.38
CA SER A 130 -1.61 1.39 -3.92
C SER A 130 -2.99 1.28 -3.29
N GLY A 131 -3.13 0.39 -2.32
CA GLY A 131 -4.39 0.15 -1.64
C GLY A 131 -4.21 -0.60 -0.33
N SER A 132 -5.32 -0.77 0.37
CA SER A 132 -5.37 -1.52 1.61
C SER A 132 -6.44 -2.61 1.53
N TRP A 133 -6.35 -3.62 2.39
CA TRP A 133 -7.28 -4.74 2.39
C TRP A 133 -7.51 -5.30 3.79
N GLY A 134 -8.74 -5.75 4.03
CA GLY A 134 -9.19 -6.27 5.32
C GLY A 134 -9.26 -5.20 6.42
N VAL A 135 -9.70 -5.62 7.59
CA VAL A 135 -9.69 -4.82 8.82
C VAL A 135 -8.71 -5.48 9.78
N LEU A 136 -7.83 -4.70 10.39
CA LEU A 136 -6.90 -5.19 11.39
C LEU A 136 -7.67 -5.76 12.58
N GLU A 137 -7.34 -6.98 12.96
CA GLU A 137 -7.82 -7.62 14.18
C GLU A 137 -6.68 -7.69 15.20
N LEU A 138 -6.99 -7.37 16.46
CA LEU A 138 -6.10 -7.51 17.60
C LEU A 138 -6.84 -8.18 18.75
N ASP A 139 -6.14 -9.03 19.49
CA ASP A 139 -6.73 -9.70 20.65
C ASP A 139 -6.97 -8.74 21.81
N ASP A 140 -8.15 -8.81 22.41
CA ASP A 140 -8.48 -8.08 23.63
C ASP A 140 -7.80 -8.69 24.87
N ILE A 141 -8.06 -8.09 26.04
CA ILE A 141 -7.50 -8.56 27.32
C ILE A 141 -7.95 -9.99 27.70
N ASN A 142 -8.94 -10.55 27.01
CA ASN A 142 -9.48 -11.89 27.21
C ASN A 142 -9.15 -12.81 26.01
N GLU A 143 -8.18 -12.44 25.17
CA GLU A 143 -7.74 -13.22 23.99
C GLU A 143 -8.83 -13.39 22.92
N ASN A 144 -9.79 -12.46 22.83
CA ASN A 144 -10.77 -12.45 21.74
C ASN A 144 -10.34 -11.48 20.64
N PRO A 145 -10.39 -11.88 19.36
CA PRO A 145 -10.06 -10.99 18.25
C PRO A 145 -11.08 -9.85 18.17
N VAL A 146 -10.58 -8.62 18.05
CA VAL A 146 -11.37 -7.40 17.90
C VAL A 146 -10.88 -6.59 16.72
N ASP A 147 -11.84 -6.24 15.86
CA ASP A 147 -11.66 -5.30 14.76
C ASP A 147 -11.21 -3.90 15.24
N ILE A 148 -10.18 -3.35 14.60
CA ILE A 148 -9.63 -2.05 14.94
C ILE A 148 -10.17 -0.93 14.06
N TYR A 149 -10.80 0.05 14.70
CA TYR A 149 -11.31 1.27 14.07
C TYR A 149 -10.80 2.51 14.82
N LEU A 150 -10.64 3.61 14.09
CA LEU A 150 -10.44 4.94 14.67
C LEU A 150 -11.81 5.63 14.73
N GLY A 151 -12.10 6.30 15.83
CA GLY A 151 -13.36 6.99 16.08
C GLY A 151 -13.18 8.23 16.95
N LEU A 152 -14.19 9.10 17.00
CA LEU A 152 -14.19 10.25 17.92
C LEU A 152 -14.70 9.86 19.32
N SER A 153 -15.28 8.67 19.44
CA SER A 153 -15.63 8.05 20.72
C SER A 153 -15.46 6.54 20.66
N ALA A 154 -15.37 5.88 21.83
CA ALA A 154 -15.22 4.43 21.95
C ALA A 154 -16.40 3.60 21.40
N LYS A 155 -17.47 4.23 20.92
CA LYS A 155 -18.62 3.56 20.30
C LYS A 155 -18.69 3.76 18.79
N GLU A 156 -17.81 4.59 18.23
CA GLU A 156 -17.84 4.97 16.83
C GLU A 156 -16.77 4.23 16.04
N ARG A 157 -17.22 3.43 15.07
CA ARG A 157 -16.37 2.76 14.09
C ARG A 157 -16.35 3.62 12.83
N VAL A 158 -15.43 4.58 12.75
CA VAL A 158 -15.40 5.57 11.65
C VAL A 158 -14.44 5.15 10.56
N VAL A 159 -13.15 5.00 10.88
CA VAL A 159 -12.11 4.67 9.90
C VAL A 159 -11.50 3.30 10.26
N PRO A 160 -11.65 2.27 9.42
CA PRO A 160 -11.02 0.98 9.67
C PRO A 160 -9.50 1.11 9.55
N ALA A 161 -8.76 0.57 10.52
CA ALA A 161 -7.34 0.30 10.33
C ALA A 161 -7.23 -0.94 9.43
N PRO A 162 -6.52 -0.89 8.29
CA PRO A 162 -6.41 -2.04 7.40
C PRO A 162 -5.56 -3.14 8.02
N ALA A 163 -5.88 -4.41 7.74
CA ALA A 163 -5.05 -5.55 8.13
C ALA A 163 -3.73 -5.57 7.37
N LEU A 164 -3.77 -5.21 6.08
CA LEU A 164 -2.60 -5.12 5.22
C LEU A 164 -2.70 -3.96 4.24
N ASN A 165 -1.54 -3.51 3.77
CA ASN A 165 -1.38 -2.59 2.66
C ASN A 165 -0.75 -3.34 1.49
N TRP A 166 -1.05 -2.91 0.27
CA TRP A 166 -0.48 -3.48 -0.94
C TRP A 166 -0.08 -2.40 -1.93
N LYS A 167 0.98 -2.67 -2.70
CA LYS A 167 1.39 -1.88 -3.86
C LYS A 167 1.62 -2.80 -5.06
N VAL A 168 1.14 -2.41 -6.24
CA VAL A 168 1.57 -2.98 -7.53
C VAL A 168 2.51 -1.97 -8.16
N ILE A 169 3.75 -2.40 -8.41
CA ILE A 169 4.75 -1.64 -9.14
C ILE A 169 4.74 -2.16 -10.58
N TYR A 170 4.38 -1.31 -11.53
CA TYR A 170 4.25 -1.67 -12.95
C TYR A 170 5.14 -0.78 -13.82
N GLU A 171 6.02 -1.42 -14.59
CA GLU A 171 6.87 -0.79 -15.58
C GLU A 171 6.23 -0.99 -16.97
N GLU A 172 5.55 0.03 -17.48
CA GLU A 172 4.84 -0.02 -18.77
C GLU A 172 5.79 -0.35 -19.93
N SER A 173 7.03 0.13 -19.88
CA SER A 173 8.00 0.00 -20.98
C SER A 173 8.45 -1.44 -21.24
N SER A 174 8.41 -2.31 -20.23
CA SER A 174 8.81 -3.71 -20.31
C SER A 174 7.66 -4.68 -20.03
N GLU A 175 6.43 -4.15 -19.89
CA GLU A 175 5.26 -4.90 -19.47
C GLU A 175 5.53 -5.76 -18.21
N SER A 176 6.34 -5.25 -17.28
CA SER A 176 6.75 -5.99 -16.08
C SER A 176 6.07 -5.44 -14.82
N ALA A 177 5.54 -6.31 -13.98
CA ALA A 177 4.91 -5.92 -12.73
C ALA A 177 5.27 -6.84 -11.57
N VAL A 178 5.05 -6.34 -10.36
CA VAL A 178 5.09 -7.12 -9.12
C VAL A 178 4.16 -6.49 -8.10
N ALA A 179 3.47 -7.31 -7.33
CA ALA A 179 2.70 -6.86 -6.19
C ALA A 179 3.48 -7.09 -4.89
N VAL A 180 3.42 -6.16 -3.97
CA VAL A 180 4.04 -6.23 -2.65
C VAL A 180 2.97 -6.00 -1.60
N VAL A 181 2.95 -6.84 -0.58
CA VAL A 181 1.98 -6.81 0.52
C VAL A 181 2.72 -6.62 1.82
N GLY A 182 2.29 -5.66 2.63
CA GLY A 182 2.79 -5.40 3.97
C GLY A 182 1.71 -5.59 5.02
N ILE A 183 2.00 -6.38 6.06
CA ILE A 183 1.09 -6.63 7.18
C ILE A 183 1.15 -5.47 8.17
N ASN A 184 0.01 -4.82 8.39
CA ASN A 184 -0.13 -3.66 9.26
C ASN A 184 -0.38 -4.09 10.71
N ASN A 185 0.49 -4.95 11.26
CA ASN A 185 0.39 -5.41 12.64
C ASN A 185 1.78 -5.69 13.23
N PRO A 186 2.35 -4.77 14.03
CA PRO A 186 3.66 -4.94 14.64
C PRO A 186 3.62 -5.86 15.89
N HIS A 187 2.45 -6.36 16.28
CA HIS A 187 2.27 -7.23 17.44
C HIS A 187 2.34 -8.72 17.12
N ILE A 188 2.41 -9.10 15.84
CA ILE A 188 2.54 -10.50 15.44
C ILE A 188 3.92 -11.06 15.83
N SER A 189 3.93 -12.28 16.34
CA SER A 189 5.15 -13.03 16.69
C SER A 189 5.51 -14.11 15.67
N THR A 190 4.56 -14.46 14.80
CA THR A 190 4.73 -15.43 13.71
C THR A 190 4.23 -14.83 12.40
N PRO A 191 4.90 -15.08 11.26
CA PRO A 191 4.40 -14.68 9.95
C PRO A 191 3.01 -15.28 9.70
N PRO A 192 2.01 -14.48 9.26
CA PRO A 192 0.74 -15.03 8.81
C PRO A 192 0.91 -15.77 7.49
N GLU A 193 -0.03 -16.65 7.15
CA GLU A 193 -0.05 -17.32 5.85
C GLU A 193 -0.20 -16.27 4.73
N PRO A 194 0.75 -16.17 3.79
CA PRO A 194 0.68 -15.19 2.71
C PRO A 194 -0.48 -15.48 1.75
N LEU A 195 -1.08 -14.41 1.20
CA LEU A 195 -2.15 -14.53 0.19
C LEU A 195 -1.65 -15.12 -1.15
N CYS A 196 -0.35 -15.28 -1.33
CA CYS A 196 0.28 -15.73 -2.57
C CYS A 196 1.61 -16.41 -2.24
N LYS A 197 2.22 -17.09 -3.21
CA LYS A 197 3.61 -17.54 -3.04
C LYS A 197 4.54 -16.31 -2.90
N ASN A 198 5.29 -16.22 -1.79
CA ASN A 198 6.27 -15.17 -1.59
C ASN A 198 7.42 -15.30 -2.60
N ILE A 199 7.57 -14.29 -3.47
CA ILE A 199 8.64 -14.20 -4.47
C ILE A 199 9.66 -13.10 -4.15
N CYS A 200 9.62 -12.44 -2.99
CA CYS A 200 10.62 -11.42 -2.65
C CYS A 200 12.08 -11.94 -2.71
N PRO A 201 12.40 -13.19 -2.32
CA PRO A 201 13.76 -13.71 -2.45
C PRO A 201 14.29 -13.73 -3.90
N ASP A 202 13.40 -13.72 -4.89
CA ASP A 202 13.73 -13.73 -6.32
C ASP A 202 13.87 -12.30 -6.90
N LEU A 203 13.73 -11.25 -6.07
CA LEU A 203 13.73 -9.85 -6.48
C LEU A 203 14.91 -9.08 -5.88
N PRO A 204 16.05 -8.95 -6.60
CA PRO A 204 17.28 -8.36 -6.05
C PRO A 204 17.17 -6.87 -5.66
N TRP A 205 16.12 -6.18 -6.10
CA TRP A 205 15.87 -4.77 -5.76
C TRP A 205 15.10 -4.61 -4.46
N ILE A 206 14.54 -5.69 -3.90
CA ILE A 206 14.01 -5.73 -2.53
C ILE A 206 15.18 -6.01 -1.60
N ASP A 207 15.82 -4.96 -1.10
CA ASP A 207 17.08 -5.02 -0.35
C ASP A 207 16.94 -4.78 1.17
N PHE A 208 15.70 -4.82 1.67
CA PHE A 208 15.36 -4.64 3.08
C PHE A 208 14.87 -5.93 3.74
N LYS A 209 14.76 -5.92 5.07
CA LYS A 209 14.42 -7.11 5.88
C LYS A 209 12.91 -7.38 5.88
N THR A 210 12.40 -7.96 4.80
CA THR A 210 10.98 -8.27 4.61
C THR A 210 10.38 -9.14 5.72
N GLU A 211 11.19 -10.00 6.36
CA GLU A 211 10.81 -10.89 7.46
C GLU A 211 10.76 -10.19 8.85
N ASP A 212 11.07 -8.88 8.94
CA ASP A 212 10.98 -8.13 10.20
C ASP A 212 9.51 -7.85 10.57
N LEU A 213 8.97 -8.72 11.44
CA LEU A 213 7.58 -8.65 11.89
C LEU A 213 7.25 -7.34 12.61
N GLY A 214 8.17 -6.84 13.44
CA GLY A 214 7.94 -5.66 14.26
C GLY A 214 7.90 -4.37 13.44
N HIS A 215 8.60 -4.35 12.29
CA HIS A 215 8.63 -3.23 11.36
C HIS A 215 7.75 -3.45 10.12
N GLY A 216 6.91 -4.49 10.13
CA GLY A 216 5.97 -4.79 9.06
C GLY A 216 6.40 -5.97 8.19
N TYR A 217 5.92 -7.17 8.53
CA TYR A 217 6.11 -8.34 7.68
C TYR A 217 5.67 -8.04 6.24
N THR A 218 6.55 -8.29 5.28
CA THR A 218 6.34 -7.94 3.88
C THR A 218 6.61 -9.14 3.00
N TYR A 219 5.79 -9.35 1.97
CA TYR A 219 6.00 -10.40 0.98
C TYR A 219 5.57 -9.91 -0.41
N CYS A 220 6.07 -10.60 -1.44
CA CYS A 220 5.89 -10.20 -2.83
C CYS A 220 5.08 -11.29 -3.56
N CYS A 221 4.26 -10.87 -4.52
CA CYS A 221 3.36 -11.73 -5.27
C CYS A 221 3.47 -11.46 -6.78
N ASP A 222 3.15 -12.47 -7.57
CA ASP A 222 2.59 -12.23 -8.90
C ASP A 222 1.28 -11.44 -8.78
N VAL A 223 1.08 -10.47 -9.68
CA VAL A 223 -0.09 -9.56 -9.64
C VAL A 223 -1.40 -10.33 -9.82
N ASN A 224 -1.43 -11.32 -10.72
CA ASN A 224 -2.63 -12.10 -10.99
C ASN A 224 -2.96 -13.05 -9.83
N ASP A 225 -1.95 -13.58 -9.15
CA ASP A 225 -2.16 -14.40 -7.95
C ASP A 225 -2.75 -13.59 -6.80
N LEU A 226 -2.22 -12.39 -6.51
CA LEU A 226 -2.78 -11.54 -5.46
C LEU A 226 -4.19 -11.06 -5.78
N ARG A 227 -4.47 -10.75 -7.06
CA ARG A 227 -5.80 -10.30 -7.51
C ARG A 227 -6.92 -11.33 -7.29
N LYS A 228 -6.60 -12.63 -7.24
CA LYS A 228 -7.58 -13.67 -6.86
C LYS A 228 -8.16 -13.45 -5.46
N PHE A 229 -7.39 -12.82 -4.56
CA PHE A 229 -7.79 -12.50 -3.19
C PHE A 229 -8.25 -11.05 -3.02
N ILE A 230 -7.68 -10.12 -3.80
CA ILE A 230 -7.96 -8.68 -3.74
C ILE A 230 -8.44 -8.22 -5.13
N PRO A 231 -9.73 -8.38 -5.49
CA PRO A 231 -10.22 -8.13 -6.85
C PRO A 231 -10.17 -6.67 -7.30
N ILE A 232 -9.97 -5.73 -6.36
CA ILE A 232 -9.79 -4.29 -6.65
C ILE A 232 -8.41 -3.97 -7.26
N ILE A 233 -7.46 -4.90 -7.19
CA ILE A 233 -6.18 -4.78 -7.90
C ILE A 233 -6.46 -4.73 -9.41
N PRO A 234 -5.81 -3.80 -10.14
CA PRO A 234 -6.01 -3.65 -11.59
C PRO A 234 -5.68 -4.94 -12.34
N ASP A 235 -6.44 -5.20 -13.41
CA ASP A 235 -6.11 -6.23 -14.37
C ASP A 235 -5.08 -5.69 -15.36
N LEU A 236 -3.81 -6.10 -15.20
CA LEU A 236 -2.73 -5.75 -16.12
C LEU A 236 -2.58 -6.76 -17.27
N GLY A 237 -3.45 -7.78 -17.35
CA GLY A 237 -3.31 -8.88 -18.30
C GLY A 237 -2.10 -9.76 -18.01
N LYS A 238 -1.41 -10.19 -19.06
CA LYS A 238 -0.18 -10.98 -18.94
C LYS A 238 1.01 -10.03 -18.91
N VAL A 239 1.65 -9.96 -17.75
CA VAL A 239 2.85 -9.14 -17.50
C VAL A 239 4.02 -10.02 -17.09
N HIS A 240 5.24 -9.58 -17.37
CA HIS A 240 6.46 -10.20 -16.89
C HIS A 240 6.69 -9.87 -15.40
N LEU A 241 7.54 -10.64 -14.73
CA LEU A 241 7.91 -10.34 -13.35
C LEU A 241 8.93 -9.19 -13.30
N LEU A 242 8.61 -8.14 -12.54
CA LEU A 242 9.49 -7.00 -12.30
C LEU A 242 10.67 -7.38 -11.38
N GLY A 243 11.67 -8.05 -11.95
CA GLY A 243 12.85 -8.52 -11.22
C GLY A 243 13.90 -9.19 -12.10
N HIS A 244 13.49 -9.71 -13.26
CA HIS A 244 14.42 -10.19 -14.28
C HIS A 244 14.91 -9.02 -15.14
N SER A 245 16.23 -8.89 -15.26
CA SER A 245 16.81 -8.25 -16.44
C SER A 245 16.43 -9.13 -17.62
N SER A 246 15.41 -8.76 -18.40
CA SER A 246 15.16 -9.37 -19.70
C SER A 246 16.27 -8.92 -20.65
N VAL A 247 17.47 -9.48 -20.47
CA VAL A 247 18.41 -9.62 -21.58
C VAL A 247 17.90 -10.80 -22.40
N GLU A 248 16.80 -10.62 -23.13
CA GLU A 248 16.65 -11.38 -24.35
C GLU A 248 17.75 -10.88 -25.28
N LEU A 249 18.88 -11.60 -25.33
CA LEU A 249 19.84 -11.43 -26.40
C LEU A 249 19.06 -11.60 -27.71
N PRO A 250 19.12 -10.63 -28.65
CA PRO A 250 18.50 -10.83 -29.94
C PRO A 250 19.05 -12.13 -30.53
N SER A 251 18.14 -13.06 -30.82
CA SER A 251 18.46 -14.27 -31.57
C SER A 251 19.13 -13.83 -32.87
N CYS A 252 20.46 -13.95 -32.95
CA CYS A 252 21.17 -13.91 -34.22
C CYS A 252 20.66 -15.10 -35.04
N ARG A 253 19.67 -14.85 -35.91
CA ARG A 253 19.39 -15.74 -37.03
C ARG A 253 20.61 -15.73 -37.93
N LEU A 254 21.43 -16.78 -37.82
CA LEU A 254 22.33 -17.15 -38.89
C LEU A 254 21.44 -17.50 -40.09
N TYR A 255 21.32 -16.57 -41.03
CA TYR A 255 20.94 -16.92 -42.39
C TYR A 255 22.08 -17.76 -42.94
N GLY A 256 21.84 -19.07 -43.04
CA GLY A 256 22.73 -20.00 -43.71
C GLY A 256 22.92 -19.56 -45.17
N ILE A 257 24.16 -19.62 -45.62
CA ILE A 257 24.59 -19.48 -47.01
C ILE A 257 24.27 -20.78 -47.75
#